data_AF-A0A4Y2NB12-F1
#
_entry.id   AF-A0A4Y2NB12-F1
#
_cell.length_a   1.000
_cell.length_b   1.000
_cell.length_c   1.000
_cell.angle_alpha   90.00
_cell.angle_beta   90.00
_cell.angle_gamma   90.00
#
_symmetry.space_group_name_H-M   'P 1'
#
loop_
_entity.id
_entity.type
_entity.pdbx_description
1 polymer ?
#
loop_
_entity_poly.entity_id
_entity_poly.type
_entity_poly.pdbx_seq_one_letter_code
_entity_poly.pdbx_strand_id
1 'polypeptide(L)'
;MPKREGPYLVITNRSPTTYEIADPAKPDEVLGIYHSSALRVYELLISRDSRIAAPLRRRGRSKKYNADSSPRRRTSQRGSL
;
A
#
# COMPACT_ATOMS: atom_id res chain seq x y z
N MET A 1 -5.41 3.31 -36.07
CA MET A 1 -5.24 3.31 -34.60
C MET A 1 -4.88 4.72 -34.17
N PRO A 2 -5.66 5.41 -33.31
CA PRO A 2 -5.25 6.71 -32.79
C PRO A 2 -3.95 6.53 -32.00
N LYS A 3 -2.95 7.36 -32.31
CA LYS A 3 -1.66 7.32 -31.64
C LYS A 3 -1.89 7.69 -30.17
N ARG A 4 -1.47 6.81 -29.26
CA ARG A 4 -1.37 7.18 -27.86
C ARG A 4 -0.11 8.00 -27.71
N GLU A 5 -0.31 9.29 -27.56
CA GLU A 5 0.66 10.16 -26.93
C GLU A 5 1.00 9.58 -25.54
N GLY A 6 2.25 9.70 -25.11
CA GLY A 6 2.84 8.92 -24.01
C GLY A 6 2.23 9.13 -22.61
N PRO A 7 2.93 8.71 -21.54
CA PRO A 7 2.46 8.99 -20.19
C PRO A 7 2.40 10.49 -19.95
N TYR A 8 1.35 10.92 -19.27
CA TYR A 8 1.15 12.31 -18.92
C TYR A 8 1.13 12.53 -17.41
N LEU A 9 1.41 13.76 -16.99
CA LEU A 9 1.43 14.15 -15.59
C LEU A 9 0.23 15.06 -15.30
N VAL A 10 -0.52 14.75 -14.23
CA VAL A 10 -1.62 15.59 -13.75
C VAL A 10 -1.03 16.70 -12.87
N ILE A 11 -1.14 17.95 -13.30
CA ILE A 11 -0.62 19.11 -12.56
C ILE A 11 -1.65 19.57 -11.52
N THR A 12 -2.88 19.79 -11.96
CA THR A 12 -3.94 20.38 -11.15
C THR A 12 -5.24 19.62 -11.31
N ASN A 13 -5.95 19.41 -10.20
CA ASN A 13 -7.32 18.91 -10.21
C ASN A 13 -8.29 20.10 -10.36
N ARG A 14 -8.83 20.30 -11.57
CA ARG A 14 -9.83 21.35 -11.83
C ARG A 14 -11.19 21.01 -11.22
N SER A 15 -11.56 19.73 -11.28
CA SER A 15 -12.79 19.21 -10.69
C SER A 15 -12.59 17.73 -10.32
N PRO A 16 -13.59 17.06 -9.70
CA PRO A 16 -13.49 15.64 -9.39
C PRO A 16 -13.22 14.74 -10.60
N THR A 17 -13.58 15.19 -11.81
CA THR A 17 -13.43 14.40 -13.05
C THR A 17 -12.64 15.11 -14.14
N THR A 18 -12.11 16.32 -13.91
CA THR A 18 -11.33 17.05 -14.91
C THR A 18 -9.97 17.47 -14.36
N TYR A 19 -8.94 17.27 -15.19
CA TYR A 19 -7.54 17.40 -14.82
C TYR A 19 -6.79 18.26 -15.84
N GLU A 20 -5.93 19.14 -15.35
CA GLU A 20 -4.90 19.78 -16.16
C GLU A 20 -3.71 18.83 -16.30
N ILE A 21 -3.28 18.63 -17.54
CA ILE A 21 -2.29 17.62 -17.89
C ILE A 21 -1.10 18.29 -18.57
N ALA A 22 0.10 17.81 -18.30
CA ALA A 22 1.32 18.19 -18.99
C ALA A 22 2.19 17.01 -19.40
N ASP A 23 3.15 17.29 -20.27
CA ASP A 23 4.23 16.37 -20.59
C ASP A 23 5.15 16.24 -19.36
N PRO A 24 5.48 15.02 -18.90
CA PRO A 24 6.46 14.84 -17.84
C PRO A 24 7.83 15.48 -18.13
N ALA A 25 8.21 15.65 -19.41
CA ALA A 25 9.45 16.32 -19.79
C ALA A 25 9.40 17.84 -19.60
N LYS A 26 8.19 18.44 -19.60
CA LYS A 26 7.96 19.88 -19.49
C LYS A 26 6.70 20.14 -18.66
N PRO A 27 6.77 19.99 -17.32
CA PRO A 27 5.61 20.16 -16.45
C PRO A 27 5.16 21.61 -16.33
N ASP A 28 5.96 22.58 -16.78
CA ASP A 28 5.58 24.00 -16.77
C ASP A 28 4.55 24.33 -17.88
N GLU A 29 4.47 23.51 -18.92
CA GLU A 29 3.57 23.72 -20.06
C GLU A 29 2.34 22.81 -19.97
N VAL A 30 1.19 23.41 -19.71
CA VAL A 30 -0.09 22.69 -19.67
C VAL A 30 -0.51 22.32 -21.09
N LEU A 31 -0.58 21.02 -21.39
CA LEU A 31 -1.04 20.49 -22.67
C LEU A 31 -2.55 20.67 -22.85
N GLY A 32 -3.30 20.66 -21.75
CA GLY A 32 -4.73 20.94 -21.76
C GLY A 32 -5.47 20.36 -20.58
N ILE A 33 -6.80 20.48 -20.66
CA ILE A 33 -7.73 19.96 -19.65
C ILE A 33 -8.46 18.75 -20.23
N TYR A 34 -8.41 17.63 -19.52
CA TYR A 34 -9.05 16.38 -19.93
C TYR A 34 -10.03 15.87 -18.88
N HIS A 35 -11.06 15.17 -19.33
CA HIS A 35 -11.97 14.42 -18.47
C HIS A 35 -11.41 13.03 -18.14
N SER A 36 -11.69 12.51 -16.96
CA SER A 36 -11.22 11.20 -16.47
C SER A 36 -11.53 10.05 -17.43
N SER A 37 -12.65 10.10 -18.15
CA SER A 37 -13.04 9.08 -19.13
C SER A 37 -12.14 9.02 -20.38
N ALA A 38 -11.45 10.12 -20.71
CA ALA A 38 -10.50 10.17 -21.81
C ALA A 38 -9.10 9.68 -21.40
N LEU A 39 -8.85 9.56 -20.09
CA LEU A 39 -7.57 9.19 -19.54
C LEU A 39 -7.53 7.71 -19.19
N ARG A 40 -6.33 7.15 -19.26
CA ARG A 40 -6.05 5.80 -18.74
C ARG A 40 -4.97 5.92 -17.69
N VAL A 41 -5.17 5.23 -16.57
CA VAL A 41 -4.15 5.15 -15.53
C VAL A 41 -2.91 4.54 -16.16
N TYR A 42 -1.80 5.25 -16.03
CA TYR A 42 -0.51 4.73 -16.45
C TYR A 42 -0.01 3.81 -15.34
N GLU A 43 -0.23 2.51 -15.52
CA GLU A 43 0.41 1.49 -14.69
C GLU A 43 1.88 1.42 -15.11
N LEU A 44 2.69 2.26 -14.45
CA LEU A 44 4.13 2.02 -14.43
C LEU A 44 4.28 0.62 -13.83
N LEU A 45 4.84 -0.32 -14.59
CA LEU A 45 5.33 -1.60 -14.08
C LEU A 45 6.49 -1.29 -13.11
N ILE A 46 6.18 -0.64 -11.99
CA ILE A 46 7.01 -0.65 -10.81
C ILE A 46 7.12 -2.13 -10.51
N SER A 47 8.33 -2.62 -10.69
CA SER A 47 8.74 -4.00 -10.63
C SER A 47 7.75 -4.89 -9.87
N ARG A 48 7.40 -6.02 -10.49
CA ARG A 48 6.76 -7.19 -9.85
C ARG A 48 7.41 -7.58 -8.50
N ASP A 49 8.56 -7.00 -8.16
CA ASP A 49 9.32 -7.19 -6.93
C ASP A 49 9.03 -6.16 -5.83
N SER A 50 8.43 -5.00 -6.11
CA SER A 50 7.90 -4.12 -5.04
C SER A 50 6.54 -4.65 -4.61
N ARG A 51 6.54 -5.88 -4.08
CA ARG A 51 5.46 -6.34 -3.22
C ARG A 51 5.23 -5.21 -2.23
N ILE A 52 4.06 -4.57 -2.33
CA ILE A 52 3.52 -3.70 -1.30
C ILE A 52 3.89 -4.37 0.01
N ALA A 53 4.82 -3.78 0.74
CA ALA A 53 5.38 -4.38 1.94
C ALA A 53 4.18 -4.65 2.84
N ALA A 54 3.80 -5.92 2.96
CA ALA A 54 2.65 -6.30 3.78
C ALA A 54 2.87 -5.67 5.16
N PRO A 55 1.83 -5.11 5.80
CA PRO A 55 2.01 -4.47 7.10
C PRO A 55 2.77 -5.43 8.00
N LEU A 56 3.94 -5.00 8.50
CA LEU A 56 4.78 -5.82 9.36
C LEU A 56 3.95 -6.17 10.60
N ARG A 57 3.42 -7.40 10.65
CA ARG A 57 2.60 -7.84 11.77
C ARG A 57 3.44 -7.69 13.03
N ARG A 58 3.02 -6.84 13.96
CA ARG A 58 3.64 -6.79 15.29
C ARG A 58 3.53 -8.20 15.89
N ARG A 59 4.67 -8.87 16.09
CA ARG A 59 4.68 -10.05 16.94
C ARG A 59 4.12 -9.63 18.30
N GLY A 60 3.20 -10.45 18.83
CA GLY A 60 2.54 -10.16 20.10
C GLY A 60 3.55 -9.91 21.23
N ARG A 61 3.22 -8.99 22.13
CA ARG A 61 3.99 -8.72 23.35
C ARG A 61 4.10 -10.03 24.15
N SER A 62 5.31 -10.43 24.55
CA SER A 62 5.46 -11.58 25.44
C SER A 62 4.62 -11.37 26.70
N LYS A 63 3.86 -12.40 27.10
CA LYS A 63 3.05 -12.35 28.31
C LYS A 63 3.99 -12.23 29.51
N LYS A 64 3.95 -11.10 30.21
CA LYS A 64 4.63 -10.97 31.51
C LYS A 64 3.87 -11.87 32.48
N TYR A 65 4.49 -12.94 32.94
CA TYR A 65 4.02 -13.65 34.12
C TYR A 65 4.25 -12.72 35.31
N ASN A 66 3.17 -12.25 35.95
CA ASN A 66 3.30 -11.65 37.26
C ASN A 66 3.86 -12.73 38.19
N ALA A 67 4.81 -12.37 39.06
CA ALA A 67 5.49 -13.30 39.98
C ALA A 67 4.54 -14.04 40.95
N ASP A 68 3.25 -13.67 40.95
CA ASP A 68 2.20 -14.33 41.72
C ASP A 68 1.59 -15.55 41.00
N SER A 69 1.85 -15.71 39.71
CA SER A 69 1.54 -16.96 38.98
C SER A 69 2.67 -17.95 39.17
N SER A 70 2.93 -18.34 40.41
CA SER A 70 3.71 -19.55 40.69
C SER A 70 3.09 -20.69 39.88
N PRO A 71 3.84 -21.42 39.05
CA PRO A 71 3.33 -22.66 38.49
C PRO A 71 3.22 -23.59 39.70
N ARG A 72 2.02 -23.69 40.28
CA ARG A 72 1.72 -24.70 41.28
C ARG A 72 1.97 -26.01 40.56
N ARG A 73 3.18 -26.56 40.72
CA ARG A 73 3.58 -27.88 40.28
C ARG A 73 2.52 -28.80 40.88
N ARG A 74 1.51 -29.16 40.08
CA ARG A 74 0.64 -30.29 40.40
C ARG A 74 1.53 -31.49 40.20
N THR A 75 2.17 -31.91 41.29
CA THR A 75 2.83 -33.20 41.37
C THR A 75 1.72 -34.22 41.10
N SER A 76 1.74 -34.81 39.92
CA SER A 76 0.96 -35.98 39.63
C SER A 76 1.52 -37.11 40.48
N GLN A 77 0.86 -37.44 41.59
CA GLN A 77 1.10 -38.73 42.22
C GLN A 77 0.55 -39.80 41.29
N ARG A 78 1.48 -40.63 40.82
CA ARG A 78 1.29 -41.76 39.92
C ARG A 78 1.49 -43.01 40.78
N GLY A 79 0.50 -43.90 40.79
CA GLY A 79 0.56 -45.24 41.42
C GLY A 79 0.24 -45.24 42.92
N SER A 80 -0.31 -46.30 43.53
CA SER A 80 -0.34 -47.71 43.11
C SER A 80 -1.32 -48.52 43.97
N LEU A 81 -1.80 -49.64 43.40
CA LEU A 81 -2.38 -50.89 43.97
C LEU A 81 -3.48 -50.80 45.04
#